data_AF-G5BUI1-F1
#
_entry.id   AF-G5BUI1-F1
#
_cell.length_a   1.000
_cell.length_b   1.000
_cell.length_c   1.000
_cell.angle_alpha   90.00
_cell.angle_beta   90.00
_cell.angle_gamma   90.00
#
_symmetry.space_group_name_H-M   'P 1'
#
loop_
_entity.id
_entity.type
_entity.pdbx_description
1 polymer ?
#
loop_
_entity_poly.entity_id
_entity_poly.type
_entity_poly.pdbx_seq_one_letter_code
_entity_poly.pdbx_strand_id
1 'polypeptide(L)'
;MAKSVKYTVNFLEAKEGDLHRIEIPFKFHMLHSGLVHGLAFWFDVAFIGSIMTVWLSTAPTEPLTHWYQVRCLFQSPLFAKAGDTLSGTCLLIANKRQSYDISIVAQVDQTGSKSSNLLDLKNPFFRYTGTTPSPPPGSHYTSPSENMWNTGSTYNLSSGMAVAGMPTAYDLSSVIAGGSSVGHNNLIPLANTGIVNHTHSRMGSIMSTGIVQGSSGAQGGGGGSSAHYAVNNQFTMGGPAISMASPMSIPTNTMHYGS
;
A
#
# COMPACT_ATOMS: atom_id res chain seq x y z
N MET A 1 -11.70 8.92 -2.87
CA MET A 1 -11.52 10.22 -3.54
C MET A 1 -12.83 10.82 -4.06
N ALA A 2 -13.85 10.04 -4.43
CA ALA A 2 -15.16 10.52 -4.87
C ALA A 2 -16.29 9.60 -4.34
N LYS A 3 -17.56 10.00 -4.48
CA LYS A 3 -18.72 9.10 -4.31
C LYS A 3 -18.72 8.07 -5.45
N SER A 4 -19.26 6.87 -5.21
CA SER A 4 -19.35 5.84 -6.24
C SER A 4 -20.33 6.20 -7.36
N VAL A 5 -20.07 5.68 -8.56
CA VAL A 5 -21.03 5.61 -9.67
C VAL A 5 -21.64 4.22 -9.67
N LYS A 6 -22.96 4.12 -9.90
CA LYS A 6 -23.70 2.86 -9.92
C LYS A 6 -24.09 2.48 -11.35
N TYR A 7 -23.81 1.24 -11.72
CA TYR A 7 -24.37 0.57 -12.89
C TYR A 7 -25.28 -0.55 -12.41
N THR A 8 -26.42 -0.77 -13.06
CA THR A 8 -27.44 -1.73 -12.60
C THR A 8 -27.85 -2.63 -13.73
N VAL A 9 -27.79 -3.94 -13.48
CA VAL A 9 -28.34 -4.98 -14.36
C VAL A 9 -29.61 -5.49 -13.70
N ASN A 10 -30.75 -5.35 -14.39
CA ASN A 10 -32.01 -5.95 -13.95
C ASN A 10 -32.14 -7.34 -14.57
N PHE A 11 -31.95 -8.40 -13.76
CA PHE A 11 -31.99 -9.77 -14.26
C PHE A 11 -33.38 -10.24 -14.73
N LEU A 12 -34.46 -9.51 -14.42
CA LEU A 12 -35.79 -9.81 -14.98
C LEU A 12 -35.92 -9.37 -16.45
N GLU A 13 -35.13 -8.38 -16.88
CA GLU A 13 -35.23 -7.75 -18.20
C GLU A 13 -34.03 -8.03 -19.10
N ALA A 14 -32.86 -8.28 -18.49
CA ALA A 14 -31.61 -8.52 -19.20
C ALA A 14 -31.65 -9.84 -19.98
N LYS A 15 -31.07 -9.83 -21.19
CA LYS A 15 -30.82 -11.00 -22.01
C LYS A 15 -29.39 -11.49 -21.79
N GLU A 16 -29.14 -12.77 -22.07
CA GLU A 16 -27.79 -13.35 -21.97
C GLU A 16 -26.75 -12.54 -22.77
N GLY A 17 -27.10 -12.15 -24.00
CA GLY A 17 -26.21 -11.37 -24.87
C GLY A 17 -25.85 -9.99 -24.33
N ASP A 18 -26.65 -9.42 -23.42
CA ASP A 18 -26.37 -8.11 -22.81
C ASP A 18 -25.13 -8.18 -21.90
N LEU A 19 -24.84 -9.37 -21.37
CA LEU A 19 -23.68 -9.61 -20.52
C LEU A 19 -22.39 -9.82 -21.32
N HIS A 20 -22.45 -10.06 -22.64
CA HIS A 20 -21.24 -10.26 -23.44
C HIS A 20 -20.38 -8.98 -23.55
N ARG A 21 -21.01 -7.80 -23.48
CA ARG A 21 -20.34 -6.50 -23.57
C ARG A 21 -21.04 -5.50 -22.66
N ILE A 22 -20.44 -5.27 -21.49
CA ILE A 22 -20.98 -4.34 -20.48
C ILE A 22 -20.17 -3.05 -20.53
N GLU A 23 -20.83 -1.95 -20.89
CA GLU A 23 -20.23 -0.62 -20.96
C GLU A 23 -20.73 0.26 -19.81
N ILE A 24 -19.81 0.67 -18.95
CA ILE A 24 -20.10 1.47 -17.76
C ILE A 24 -19.43 2.84 -17.92
N PRO A 25 -20.15 3.84 -18.45
CA PRO A 25 -19.66 5.22 -18.42
C PRO A 25 -19.68 5.74 -16.98
N PHE A 26 -18.67 6.53 -16.62
CA PHE A 26 -18.59 7.15 -15.31
C PHE A 26 -18.17 8.61 -15.38
N LYS A 27 -18.61 9.36 -14.38
CA LYS A 27 -18.19 10.73 -14.12
C LYS A 27 -18.14 10.96 -12.63
N PHE A 28 -16.93 11.08 -12.08
CA PHE A 28 -16.70 11.28 -10.65
C PHE A 28 -16.41 12.75 -10.36
N HIS A 29 -17.16 13.33 -9.43
CA HIS A 29 -16.81 14.62 -8.83
C HIS A 29 -15.82 14.38 -7.69
N MET A 30 -14.60 14.89 -7.86
CA MET A 30 -13.51 14.61 -6.93
C MET A 30 -13.71 15.39 -5.63
N LEU A 31 -13.78 14.68 -4.51
CA LEU A 31 -13.94 15.26 -3.17
C LEU A 31 -12.60 15.61 -2.52
N HIS A 32 -11.51 15.00 -2.99
CA HIS A 32 -10.17 15.14 -2.44
C HIS A 32 -9.16 15.35 -3.57
N SER A 33 -8.15 16.17 -3.32
CA SER A 33 -6.99 16.32 -4.21
C SER A 33 -6.01 15.16 -4.02
N GLY A 34 -5.40 14.68 -5.11
CA GLY A 34 -4.36 13.65 -5.04
C GLY A 34 -4.19 12.87 -6.34
N LEU A 35 -3.38 11.80 -6.27
CA LEU A 35 -3.17 10.88 -7.37
C LEU A 35 -4.22 9.76 -7.38
N VAL A 36 -5.00 9.71 -8.45
CA VAL A 36 -5.92 8.62 -8.76
C VAL A 36 -5.12 7.47 -9.38
N HIS A 37 -4.91 6.42 -8.61
CA HIS A 37 -4.13 5.25 -9.04
C HIS A 37 -4.94 4.23 -9.86
N GLY A 38 -6.27 4.30 -9.82
CA GLY A 38 -7.13 3.31 -10.45
C GLY A 38 -8.58 3.43 -9.99
N LEU A 39 -9.38 2.43 -10.36
CA LEU A 39 -10.79 2.29 -9.98
C LEU A 39 -10.97 1.11 -9.01
N ALA A 40 -11.86 1.28 -8.04
CA ALA A 40 -12.26 0.23 -7.11
C ALA A 40 -13.70 -0.21 -7.41
N PHE A 41 -13.94 -1.51 -7.34
CA PHE A 41 -15.21 -2.14 -7.69
C PHE A 41 -15.66 -3.07 -6.57
N TRP A 42 -16.97 -3.05 -6.34
CA TRP A 42 -17.72 -3.97 -5.49
C TRP A 42 -19.11 -4.12 -6.11
N PHE A 43 -19.94 -5.01 -5.59
CA PHE A 43 -21.30 -5.17 -6.07
C PHE A 43 -22.28 -5.35 -4.92
N ASP A 44 -23.53 -5.03 -5.21
CA ASP A 44 -24.67 -5.31 -4.37
C ASP A 44 -25.69 -6.09 -5.20
N VAL A 45 -26.40 -7.03 -4.58
CA VAL A 45 -27.54 -7.72 -5.18
C VAL A 45 -28.77 -7.53 -4.30
N ALA A 46 -29.90 -7.25 -4.95
CA ALA A 46 -31.19 -7.11 -4.30
C ALA A 46 -32.11 -8.28 -4.68
N PHE A 47 -32.60 -8.99 -3.67
CA PHE A 47 -33.65 -9.99 -3.81
C PHE A 47 -35.00 -9.29 -3.57
N ILE A 48 -35.66 -8.90 -4.65
CA ILE A 48 -36.92 -8.15 -4.61
C ILE A 48 -38.09 -9.13 -4.48
N GLY A 49 -38.42 -9.48 -3.23
CA GLY A 49 -39.57 -10.33 -2.91
C GLY A 49 -40.88 -9.54 -2.79
N SER A 50 -42.01 -10.24 -2.83
CA SER A 50 -43.34 -9.62 -2.69
C SER A 50 -43.59 -8.99 -1.31
N ILE A 51 -42.93 -9.47 -0.26
CA ILE A 51 -43.07 -8.97 1.12
C ILE A 51 -42.01 -7.91 1.43
N MET A 52 -40.75 -8.19 1.07
CA MET A 52 -39.65 -7.28 1.34
C MET A 52 -38.49 -7.49 0.35
N THR A 53 -37.64 -6.48 0.24
CA THR A 53 -36.36 -6.57 -0.47
C THR A 53 -35.25 -6.86 0.50
N VAL A 54 -34.42 -7.86 0.19
CA VAL A 54 -33.22 -8.22 0.96
C VAL A 54 -31.99 -7.88 0.14
N TRP A 55 -30.97 -7.30 0.78
CA TRP A 55 -29.72 -6.91 0.12
C TRP A 55 -28.55 -7.76 0.60
N LEU A 56 -27.69 -8.15 -0.34
CA LEU A 56 -26.33 -8.60 -0.07
C LEU A 56 -25.39 -7.56 -0.67
N SER A 57 -24.51 -7.00 0.15
CA SER A 57 -23.53 -6.00 -0.28
C SER A 57 -22.11 -6.50 -0.03
N THR A 58 -21.21 -6.23 -0.98
CA THR A 58 -19.76 -6.44 -0.80
C THR A 58 -19.00 -5.11 -0.70
N ALA A 59 -19.71 -4.02 -0.40
CA ALA A 59 -19.12 -2.69 -0.29
C ALA A 59 -18.02 -2.66 0.77
N PRO A 60 -16.97 -1.82 0.60
CA PRO A 60 -15.89 -1.71 1.58
C PRO A 60 -16.33 -1.10 2.93
N THR A 61 -17.57 -0.61 3.02
CA THR A 61 -18.19 -0.11 4.25
C THR A 61 -18.92 -1.20 5.04
N GLU A 62 -19.10 -2.37 4.46
CA GLU A 62 -19.80 -3.51 5.05
C GLU A 62 -18.82 -4.54 5.61
N PRO A 63 -19.29 -5.48 6.45
CA PRO A 63 -18.49 -6.61 6.90
C PRO A 63 -17.84 -7.36 5.73
N LEU A 64 -16.59 -7.79 5.93
CA LEU A 64 -15.79 -8.43 4.91
C LEU A 64 -16.43 -9.75 4.42
N THR A 65 -16.50 -9.92 3.11
CA THR A 65 -16.96 -11.16 2.46
C THR A 65 -15.82 -11.84 1.71
N HIS A 66 -16.03 -13.09 1.28
CA HIS A 66 -15.03 -13.83 0.49
C HIS A 66 -14.80 -13.25 -0.92
N TRP A 67 -15.68 -12.37 -1.40
CA TRP A 67 -15.50 -11.67 -2.67
C TRP A 67 -14.49 -10.53 -2.57
N TYR A 68 -14.21 -10.03 -1.36
CA TYR A 68 -13.41 -8.83 -1.15
C TYR A 68 -13.89 -7.66 -2.03
N GLN A 69 -12.97 -6.82 -2.49
CA GLN A 69 -13.18 -5.81 -3.51
C GLN A 69 -12.10 -5.93 -4.59
N VAL A 70 -12.40 -5.46 -5.80
CA VAL A 70 -11.46 -5.48 -6.92
C VAL A 70 -10.93 -4.08 -7.16
N ARG A 71 -9.63 -3.95 -7.41
CA ARG A 71 -9.00 -2.68 -7.84
C ARG A 71 -8.30 -2.87 -9.17
N CYS A 72 -8.65 -2.04 -10.14
CA CYS A 72 -7.99 -1.99 -11.44
C CYS A 72 -7.11 -0.73 -11.48
N LEU A 73 -5.79 -0.93 -11.51
CA LEU A 73 -4.83 0.17 -11.56
C LEU A 73 -4.76 0.76 -12.97
N PHE A 74 -4.58 2.08 -13.04
CA PHE A 74 -4.15 2.74 -14.26
C PHE A 74 -2.65 2.50 -14.49
N GLN A 75 -2.22 2.48 -15.75
CA GLN A 75 -0.79 2.39 -16.07
C GLN A 75 -0.03 3.64 -15.62
N SER A 76 -0.66 4.80 -15.73
CA SER A 76 -0.14 6.07 -15.21
C SER A 76 -1.19 6.70 -14.30
N PRO A 77 -0.86 7.05 -13.04
CA PRO A 77 -1.80 7.69 -12.14
C PRO A 77 -2.17 9.09 -12.65
N LEU A 78 -3.40 9.53 -12.35
CA LEU A 78 -3.92 10.83 -12.76
C LEU A 78 -4.00 11.76 -11.56
N PHE A 79 -3.37 12.95 -11.65
CA PHE A 79 -3.55 13.97 -10.62
C PHE A 79 -4.88 14.69 -10.83
N ALA A 80 -5.71 14.72 -9.79
CA ALA A 80 -6.95 15.48 -9.78
C ALA A 80 -7.05 16.29 -8.48
N LYS A 81 -7.61 17.49 -8.57
CA LYS A 81 -7.90 18.35 -7.42
C LYS A 81 -9.33 18.12 -6.93
N ALA A 82 -9.60 18.41 -5.66
CA ALA A 82 -10.98 18.52 -5.20
C ALA A 82 -11.74 19.54 -6.07
N GLY A 83 -12.95 19.17 -6.50
CA GLY A 83 -13.75 19.93 -7.46
C GLY A 83 -13.51 19.59 -8.93
N ASP A 84 -12.38 18.95 -9.27
CA ASP A 84 -12.17 18.43 -10.63
C ASP A 84 -13.15 17.28 -10.92
N THR A 85 -13.28 16.94 -12.19
CA THR A 85 -14.12 15.83 -12.65
C THR A 85 -13.29 14.80 -13.40
N LEU A 86 -13.42 13.53 -12.99
CA LEU A 86 -12.78 12.39 -13.64
C LEU A 86 -13.86 11.63 -14.42
N SER A 87 -13.79 11.65 -15.75
CA SER A 87 -14.76 11.00 -16.63
C SER A 87 -14.12 9.88 -17.46
N GLY A 88 -14.93 8.93 -17.92
CA GLY A 88 -14.41 7.81 -18.71
C GLY A 88 -15.38 6.64 -18.83
N THR A 89 -14.83 5.49 -19.23
CA THR A 89 -15.58 4.26 -19.45
C THR A 89 -14.82 3.06 -18.91
N CYS A 90 -15.53 2.18 -18.21
CA CYS A 90 -15.11 0.81 -17.93
C CYS A 90 -15.88 -0.11 -18.88
N LEU A 91 -15.17 -0.79 -19.77
CA LEU A 91 -15.73 -1.74 -20.73
C LEU A 91 -15.31 -3.15 -20.33
N LEU A 92 -16.29 -4.02 -20.10
CA LEU A 92 -16.07 -5.42 -19.82
C LEU A 92 -16.52 -6.23 -21.04
N ILE A 93 -15.61 -7.04 -21.59
CA ILE A 93 -15.90 -7.92 -22.74
C ILE A 93 -15.73 -9.37 -22.27
N ALA A 94 -16.79 -10.17 -22.39
CA ALA A 94 -16.74 -11.57 -22.02
C ALA A 94 -15.70 -12.31 -22.90
N ASN A 95 -14.83 -13.08 -22.26
CA ASN A 95 -13.81 -13.87 -22.93
C ASN A 95 -14.11 -15.37 -22.85
N LYS A 96 -13.43 -16.16 -23.70
CA LYS A 96 -13.64 -17.61 -23.82
C LYS A 96 -13.23 -18.42 -22.58
N ARG A 97 -12.63 -17.78 -21.56
CA ARG A 97 -12.16 -18.44 -20.34
C ARG A 97 -13.10 -18.19 -19.15
N GLN A 98 -14.39 -17.95 -19.44
CA GLN A 98 -15.44 -17.71 -18.43
C GLN A 98 -15.11 -16.51 -17.52
N SER A 99 -14.56 -15.45 -18.12
CA SER A 99 -14.20 -14.22 -17.41
C SER A 99 -14.35 -13.02 -18.35
N TYR A 100 -13.86 -11.86 -17.95
CA TYR A 100 -13.91 -10.62 -18.72
C TYR A 100 -12.52 -10.04 -18.96
N ASP A 101 -12.32 -9.51 -20.16
CA ASP A 101 -11.27 -8.54 -20.44
C ASP A 101 -11.83 -7.16 -20.08
N ILE A 102 -11.12 -6.43 -19.21
CA ILE A 102 -11.55 -5.14 -18.69
C ILE A 102 -10.70 -4.05 -19.34
N SER A 103 -11.32 -3.15 -20.09
CA SER A 103 -10.70 -1.93 -20.61
C SER A 103 -11.21 -0.74 -19.81
N ILE A 104 -10.31 -0.09 -19.05
CA ILE A 104 -10.61 1.16 -18.37
C ILE A 104 -9.93 2.32 -19.08
N VAL A 105 -10.69 3.39 -19.31
CA VAL A 105 -10.17 4.66 -19.83
C VAL A 105 -10.74 5.77 -18.97
N ALA A 106 -9.88 6.68 -18.50
CA ALA A 106 -10.29 7.82 -17.69
C ALA A 106 -9.53 9.08 -18.11
N GLN A 107 -10.17 10.24 -17.96
CA GLN A 107 -9.56 11.54 -18.12
C GLN A 107 -9.97 12.48 -16.98
N VAL A 108 -9.08 13.39 -16.60
CA VAL A 108 -9.43 14.56 -15.77
C VAL A 108 -9.88 15.68 -16.71
N ASP A 109 -11.16 16.05 -16.63
CA ASP A 109 -11.81 16.94 -17.59
C ASP A 109 -11.15 18.32 -17.68
N GLN A 110 -10.67 18.85 -16.54
CA GLN A 110 -10.07 20.18 -16.45
C GLN A 110 -8.66 20.26 -17.05
N THR A 111 -7.92 19.15 -17.06
CA THR A 111 -6.53 19.12 -17.53
C THR A 111 -6.35 18.37 -18.85
N GLY A 112 -7.36 17.60 -19.27
CA GLY A 112 -7.26 16.66 -20.39
C GLY A 112 -6.31 15.48 -20.14
N SER A 113 -5.77 15.33 -18.92
CA SER A 113 -4.85 14.24 -18.59
C SER A 113 -5.60 12.92 -18.64
N LYS A 114 -5.11 11.97 -19.45
CA LYS A 114 -5.79 10.70 -19.75
C LYS A 114 -4.92 9.52 -19.34
N SER A 115 -5.56 8.46 -18.88
CA SER A 115 -4.92 7.19 -18.60
C SER A 115 -5.85 6.03 -18.94
N SER A 116 -5.28 4.87 -19.23
CA SER A 116 -6.02 3.67 -19.56
C SER A 116 -5.28 2.43 -19.10
N ASN A 117 -5.99 1.30 -19.04
CA ASN A 117 -5.39 0.00 -18.86
C ASN A 117 -6.31 -1.10 -19.41
N LEU A 118 -5.71 -2.24 -19.78
CA LEU A 118 -6.40 -3.46 -20.14
C LEU A 118 -6.01 -4.54 -19.12
N LEU A 119 -7.01 -5.11 -18.45
CA LEU A 119 -6.82 -6.07 -17.37
C LEU A 119 -7.57 -7.36 -17.68
N ASP A 120 -6.97 -8.48 -17.29
CA ASP A 120 -7.56 -9.80 -17.42
C ASP A 120 -8.12 -10.25 -16.06
N LEU A 121 -9.46 -10.32 -15.95
CA LEU A 121 -10.10 -10.73 -14.69
C LEU A 121 -9.93 -12.22 -14.39
N LYS A 122 -9.46 -13.05 -15.33
CA LYS A 122 -9.19 -14.47 -15.10
C LYS A 122 -7.95 -14.70 -14.23
N ASN A 123 -7.03 -13.73 -14.21
CA ASN A 123 -5.75 -13.79 -13.51
C ASN A 123 -5.64 -12.67 -12.47
N PRO A 124 -6.49 -12.64 -11.43
CA PRO A 124 -6.43 -11.63 -10.40
C PRO A 124 -5.21 -11.83 -9.51
N PHE A 125 -4.58 -10.73 -9.10
CA PHE A 125 -3.57 -10.77 -8.03
C PHE A 125 -4.24 -10.66 -6.67
N PHE A 126 -4.28 -11.76 -5.93
CA PHE A 126 -4.86 -11.79 -4.60
C PHE A 126 -3.95 -11.10 -3.58
N ARG A 127 -4.42 -10.00 -3.00
CA ARG A 127 -3.69 -9.22 -2.00
C ARG A 127 -4.56 -8.92 -0.78
N TYR A 128 -4.68 -9.90 0.10
CA TYR A 128 -5.25 -9.73 1.44
C TYR A 128 -4.26 -10.26 2.47
N THR A 129 -3.89 -9.42 3.44
CA THR A 129 -2.86 -9.72 4.45
C THR A 129 -3.43 -9.87 5.86
N GLY A 130 -4.74 -9.68 6.06
CA GLY A 130 -5.37 -9.66 7.38
C GLY A 130 -5.12 -8.37 8.20
N THR A 131 -4.15 -7.56 7.82
CA THR A 131 -3.86 -6.28 8.48
C THR A 131 -4.93 -5.23 8.19
N THR A 132 -5.27 -4.40 9.18
CA THR A 132 -6.19 -3.27 8.99
C THR A 132 -5.66 -2.30 7.93
N PRO A 133 -6.48 -1.92 6.92
CA PRO A 133 -6.05 -0.94 5.91
C PRO A 133 -5.71 0.40 6.57
N SER A 134 -4.51 0.91 6.31
CA SER A 134 -4.14 2.26 6.74
C SER A 134 -4.88 3.31 5.90
N PRO A 135 -5.33 4.43 6.49
CA PRO A 135 -5.86 5.53 5.71
C PRO A 135 -4.76 6.13 4.80
N PRO A 136 -5.12 6.86 3.73
CA PRO A 136 -4.13 7.51 2.88
C PRO A 136 -3.23 8.46 3.67
N PRO A 137 -1.94 8.59 3.32
CA PRO A 137 -1.06 9.59 3.92
C PRO A 137 -1.70 10.98 3.89
N GLY A 138 -1.57 11.73 5.01
CA GLY A 138 -2.21 13.04 5.17
C GLY A 138 -3.69 13.01 5.56
N SER A 139 -4.29 11.84 5.77
CA SER A 139 -5.68 11.71 6.25
C SER A 139 -5.80 11.63 7.78
N HIS A 140 -4.69 11.79 8.50
CA HIS A 140 -4.68 11.78 9.95
C HIS A 140 -4.91 13.20 10.48
N TYR A 141 -5.90 13.38 11.36
CA TYR A 141 -6.19 14.65 12.04
C TYR A 141 -5.41 14.82 13.36
N THR A 142 -4.74 13.77 13.81
CA THR A 142 -3.79 13.77 14.94
C THR A 142 -2.51 13.08 14.52
N SER A 143 -1.38 13.43 15.13
CA SER A 143 -0.11 12.79 14.81
C SER A 143 -0.18 11.29 15.13
N PRO A 144 0.12 10.38 14.16
CA PRO A 144 0.20 8.95 14.45
C PRO A 144 1.21 8.63 15.57
N SER A 145 2.27 9.45 15.69
CA SER A 145 3.24 9.35 16.77
C SER A 145 2.65 9.72 18.14
N GLU A 146 1.76 10.71 18.22
CA GLU A 146 1.08 11.07 19.48
C GLU A 146 0.08 9.99 19.93
N ASN A 147 -0.60 9.33 18.99
CA ASN A 147 -1.45 8.19 19.31
C ASN A 147 -0.65 7.01 19.90
N MET A 148 0.57 6.76 19.43
CA MET A 148 1.46 5.74 20.01
C MET A 148 1.75 6.01 21.50
N TRP A 149 2.08 7.26 21.87
CA TRP A 149 2.35 7.62 23.26
C TRP A 149 1.09 7.62 24.15
N ASN A 150 -0.07 7.97 23.59
CA ASN A 150 -1.33 7.97 24.34
C ASN A 150 -1.90 6.56 24.57
N THR A 151 -1.61 5.59 23.69
CA THR A 151 -2.04 4.19 23.88
C THR A 151 -1.16 3.43 24.88
N GLY A 152 -0.04 4.02 25.33
CA GLY A 152 0.81 3.46 26.38
C GLY A 152 0.27 3.62 27.81
N SER A 153 -0.73 4.46 28.04
CA SER A 153 -1.14 4.84 29.40
C SER A 153 -2.05 3.81 30.08
N THR A 154 -1.45 2.69 30.48
CA THR A 154 -1.79 2.01 31.75
C THR A 154 -0.51 1.57 32.47
N TYR A 155 0.54 2.38 32.44
CA TYR A 155 1.57 2.31 33.47
C TYR A 155 1.04 3.00 34.72
N ASN A 156 0.49 2.20 35.63
CA ASN A 156 0.16 2.63 36.98
C ASN A 156 1.48 2.89 37.72
N LEU A 157 1.83 4.16 37.91
CA LEU A 157 3.04 4.59 38.62
C LEU A 157 3.01 4.23 40.13
N SER A 158 1.94 3.61 40.64
CA SER A 158 1.78 3.29 42.07
C SER A 158 2.32 1.91 42.49
N SER A 159 2.86 1.10 41.60
CA SER A 159 3.39 -0.22 41.96
C SER A 159 4.66 -0.53 41.20
N GLY A 160 5.81 -0.29 41.85
CA GLY A 160 7.15 -0.53 41.32
C GLY A 160 7.43 -2.00 41.03
N MET A 161 7.00 -2.48 39.86
CA MET A 161 7.44 -3.75 39.30
C MET A 161 8.07 -3.50 37.94
N ALA A 162 9.39 -3.71 37.86
CA ALA A 162 10.16 -3.65 36.63
C ALA A 162 9.81 -4.84 35.72
N VAL A 163 9.47 -4.57 34.46
CA VAL A 163 9.38 -5.59 33.40
C VAL A 163 10.70 -5.62 32.64
N ALA A 164 11.30 -6.80 32.54
CA ALA A 164 12.54 -7.02 31.81
C ALA A 164 12.37 -6.76 30.31
N GLY A 165 13.23 -5.92 29.73
CA GLY A 165 13.36 -5.76 28.27
C GLY A 165 13.29 -4.34 27.71
N MET A 166 13.11 -3.31 28.53
CA MET A 166 13.17 -1.91 28.09
C MET A 166 14.40 -1.20 28.68
N PRO A 167 15.18 -0.44 27.88
CA PRO A 167 16.20 0.44 28.43
C PRO A 167 15.52 1.51 29.26
N THR A 168 15.74 1.49 30.57
CA THR A 168 15.35 2.59 31.45
C THR A 168 16.06 3.84 30.95
N ALA A 169 15.31 4.94 30.81
CA ALA A 169 15.90 6.25 30.56
C ALA A 169 17.06 6.46 31.54
N TYR A 170 18.23 6.77 31.00
CA TYR A 170 19.45 6.98 31.77
C TYR A 170 19.22 8.11 32.76
N ASP A 171 18.98 7.75 34.03
CA ASP A 171 18.97 8.68 35.13
C ASP A 171 20.41 9.17 35.35
N LEU A 172 20.69 10.39 34.93
CA LEU A 172 21.99 11.05 35.06
C LEU A 172 22.20 11.62 36.48
N SER A 173 21.54 11.07 37.51
CA SER A 173 21.68 11.53 38.89
C SER A 173 22.68 10.74 39.75
N SER A 174 23.38 9.73 39.22
CA SER A 174 24.27 8.85 40.03
C SER A 174 25.78 8.95 39.74
N VAL A 175 26.23 9.83 38.83
CA VAL A 175 27.67 9.93 38.47
C VAL A 175 28.49 10.81 39.43
N ILE A 176 27.91 11.33 40.52
CA ILE A 176 28.61 12.26 41.43
C ILE A 176 29.24 11.57 42.65
N ALA A 177 29.01 10.28 42.92
CA ALA A 177 29.57 9.64 44.11
C ALA A 177 30.20 8.28 43.85
N GLY A 178 31.53 8.20 44.00
CA GLY A 178 32.24 6.98 44.38
C GLY A 178 32.86 6.21 43.22
N GLY A 179 34.19 6.21 43.17
CA GLY A 179 34.97 5.52 42.13
C GLY A 179 34.91 4.01 42.19
N SER A 180 34.97 3.38 41.02
CA SER A 180 35.76 2.17 40.74
C SER A 180 35.64 1.82 39.25
N SER A 181 36.75 1.34 38.71
CA SER A 181 37.06 1.12 37.29
C SER A 181 36.10 0.18 36.55
N VAL A 182 35.56 0.65 35.41
CA VAL A 182 35.06 -0.21 34.33
C VAL A 182 35.59 0.36 33.00
N GLY A 183 36.34 -0.46 32.25
CA GLY A 183 37.09 -0.03 31.07
C GLY A 183 36.21 0.25 29.86
N HIS A 184 36.25 1.48 29.36
CA HIS A 184 35.73 1.83 28.04
C HIS A 184 36.86 1.81 27.00
N ASN A 185 36.79 0.84 26.10
CA ASN A 185 37.64 0.77 24.92
C ASN A 185 36.98 1.60 23.81
N ASN A 186 37.21 2.91 23.82
CA ASN A 186 36.97 3.82 22.69
C ASN A 186 37.77 5.10 22.91
N LEU A 187 39.09 5.00 22.73
CA LEU A 187 40.00 6.14 22.67
C LEU A 187 40.07 6.63 21.22
N ILE A 188 39.56 7.84 20.96
CA ILE A 188 39.92 8.61 19.77
C ILE A 188 41.13 9.48 20.18
N PRO A 189 42.27 9.47 19.47
CA PRO A 189 43.42 10.27 19.84
C PRO A 189 43.11 11.76 19.72
N LEU A 190 43.41 12.51 20.79
CA LEU A 190 43.31 13.96 20.85
C LEU A 190 44.54 14.56 20.13
N ALA A 191 44.36 15.15 18.95
CA ALA A 191 45.36 16.01 18.31
C ALA A 191 44.97 17.48 18.52
N ASN A 192 45.78 18.13 19.36
CA ASN A 192 46.10 19.55 19.48
C ASN A 192 45.07 20.63 19.09
N THR A 193 44.74 21.46 20.08
CA THR A 193 43.87 22.64 20.04
C THR A 193 44.32 23.72 19.05
N GLY A 194 43.44 24.07 18.11
CA GLY A 194 43.42 25.37 17.42
C GLY A 194 42.09 26.08 17.74
N ILE A 195 42.16 27.34 18.12
CA ILE A 195 41.03 28.18 18.56
C ILE A 195 39.97 28.26 17.46
N VAL A 196 38.74 27.81 17.74
CA VAL A 196 37.60 27.95 16.81
C VAL A 196 36.68 29.06 17.31
N ASN A 197 36.54 30.08 16.47
CA ASN A 197 35.68 31.25 16.64
C ASN A 197 34.19 30.86 16.66
N HIS A 198 33.43 31.29 17.65
CA HIS A 198 31.98 31.06 17.69
C HIS A 198 31.24 32.18 16.95
N THR A 199 30.78 31.94 15.73
CA THR A 199 29.66 32.70 15.14
C THR A 199 28.33 32.05 15.53
N HIS A 200 27.41 32.85 16.06
CA HIS A 200 26.11 32.41 16.59
C HIS A 200 25.18 31.97 15.45
N SER A 201 25.00 30.67 15.26
CA SER A 201 24.04 30.11 14.31
C SER A 201 22.61 30.40 14.78
N ARG A 202 21.84 31.13 13.97
CA ARG A 202 20.41 31.38 14.20
C ARG A 202 19.62 30.06 14.25
N MET A 203 18.70 30.00 15.20
CA MET A 203 17.61 29.03 15.27
C MET A 203 16.78 29.07 13.97
N GLY A 204 16.53 27.91 13.35
CA GLY A 204 15.48 27.75 12.34
C GLY A 204 15.87 27.44 10.89
N SER A 205 16.87 26.59 10.62
CA SER A 205 17.03 26.03 9.26
C SER A 205 17.34 24.54 9.26
N ILE A 206 16.45 23.78 8.62
CA ILE A 206 16.68 22.40 8.19
C ILE A 206 17.51 22.45 6.90
N MET A 207 18.77 22.02 6.98
CA MET A 207 19.64 21.90 5.81
C MET A 207 19.23 20.66 5.00
N SER A 208 18.71 20.91 3.80
CA SER A 208 18.61 19.92 2.73
C SER A 208 20.03 19.58 2.25
N THR A 209 20.44 18.31 2.37
CA THR A 209 21.68 17.82 1.76
C THR A 209 21.34 16.81 0.66
N GLY A 210 21.00 17.34 -0.52
CA GLY A 210 21.43 16.72 -1.76
C GLY A 210 22.95 16.90 -1.88
N ILE A 211 23.70 15.80 -1.96
CA ILE A 211 25.16 15.86 -2.09
C ILE A 211 25.55 16.07 -3.56
N VAL A 212 25.94 17.32 -3.83
CA VAL A 212 27.16 17.83 -4.50
C VAL A 212 27.52 17.36 -5.92
N GLN A 213 27.45 18.32 -6.84
CA GLN A 213 28.32 18.45 -8.01
C GLN A 213 29.57 19.26 -7.60
N GLY A 214 30.78 18.77 -7.94
CA GLY A 214 32.03 19.48 -7.66
C GLY A 214 33.21 18.96 -8.49
N SER A 215 33.67 19.79 -9.41
CA SER A 215 34.69 19.58 -10.46
C SER A 215 36.14 19.85 -10.04
N SER A 216 37.09 19.12 -10.63
CA SER A 216 38.47 19.53 -11.09
C SER A 216 39.23 18.21 -11.38
N GLY A 217 40.05 17.98 -12.41
CA GLY A 217 40.69 18.78 -13.44
C GLY A 217 42.15 18.29 -13.58
N ALA A 218 42.47 17.36 -14.51
CA ALA A 218 43.86 17.05 -14.95
C ALA A 218 43.91 16.09 -16.17
N GLN A 219 44.20 16.66 -17.34
CA GLN A 219 45.29 16.32 -18.29
C GLN A 219 45.70 14.85 -18.60
N GLY A 220 45.63 14.46 -19.88
CA GLY A 220 46.73 13.71 -20.55
C GLY A 220 46.45 12.34 -21.23
N GLY A 221 46.45 12.32 -22.57
CA GLY A 221 47.26 11.40 -23.40
C GLY A 221 46.89 9.91 -23.61
N GLY A 222 46.43 9.57 -24.82
CA GLY A 222 47.01 8.55 -25.74
C GLY A 222 47.09 7.05 -25.37
N GLY A 223 46.38 6.23 -26.16
CA GLY A 223 46.91 5.01 -26.82
C GLY A 223 46.95 3.65 -26.09
N GLY A 224 46.25 2.65 -26.66
CA GLY A 224 46.80 1.30 -26.86
C GLY A 224 46.49 0.16 -25.88
N SER A 225 45.85 -0.89 -26.43
CA SER A 225 46.05 -2.34 -26.16
C SER A 225 45.41 -3.04 -24.94
N SER A 226 44.90 -4.23 -25.26
CA SER A 226 44.20 -5.30 -24.52
C SER A 226 44.97 -6.01 -23.38
N ALA A 227 44.24 -6.55 -22.39
CA ALA A 227 44.27 -7.98 -21.95
C ALA A 227 43.47 -8.26 -20.64
N HIS A 228 42.58 -9.27 -20.69
CA HIS A 228 42.15 -10.32 -19.71
C HIS A 228 41.98 -9.98 -18.20
N TYR A 229 40.94 -10.43 -17.47
CA TYR A 229 40.59 -11.81 -17.07
C TYR A 229 39.10 -11.99 -16.67
N ALA A 230 38.63 -13.24 -16.60
CA ALA A 230 37.28 -13.68 -16.22
C ALA A 230 37.29 -14.53 -14.92
N VAL A 231 36.26 -14.42 -14.05
CA VAL A 231 35.78 -15.42 -13.04
C VAL A 231 34.37 -14.95 -12.58
N ASN A 232 33.26 -15.62 -12.93
CA ASN A 232 32.54 -16.72 -12.27
C ASN A 232 31.68 -16.32 -11.05
N ASN A 233 30.36 -16.55 -11.14
CA ASN A 233 29.57 -17.04 -10.00
C ASN A 233 28.28 -17.73 -10.47
N GLN A 234 28.34 -19.06 -10.42
CA GLN A 234 27.24 -20.00 -10.57
C GLN A 234 26.72 -20.31 -9.15
N PHE A 235 25.41 -20.14 -8.90
CA PHE A 235 24.70 -20.92 -7.89
C PHE A 235 23.36 -21.38 -8.45
N THR A 236 23.33 -22.67 -8.74
CA THR A 236 22.15 -23.49 -9.02
C THR A 236 21.61 -24.01 -7.67
N MET A 237 20.30 -23.94 -7.46
CA MET A 237 19.57 -24.83 -6.55
C MET A 237 18.20 -25.09 -7.16
N GLY A 238 18.09 -26.23 -7.85
CA GLY A 238 16.83 -26.88 -8.15
C GLY A 238 16.43 -27.78 -6.98
N GLY A 239 15.16 -27.73 -6.59
CA GLY A 239 14.49 -28.63 -5.65
C GLY A 239 12.99 -28.64 -5.96
N PRO A 240 12.28 -29.76 -5.77
CA PRO A 240 11.02 -30.07 -6.46
C PRO A 240 9.82 -29.23 -5.99
N ALA A 241 8.85 -29.06 -6.89
CA ALA A 241 7.55 -28.46 -6.60
C ALA A 241 6.76 -29.35 -5.62
N ILE A 242 6.53 -28.84 -4.41
CA ILE A 242 5.61 -29.44 -3.45
C ILE A 242 4.17 -29.09 -3.83
N SER A 243 3.47 -30.10 -4.33
CA SER A 243 2.03 -30.09 -4.57
C SER A 243 1.30 -30.17 -3.23
N MET A 244 0.62 -29.10 -2.81
CA MET A 244 -0.22 -29.09 -1.61
C MET A 244 -1.68 -29.37 -2.00
N ALA A 245 -1.92 -30.53 -2.59
CA ALA A 245 -3.25 -31.12 -2.60
C ALA A 245 -3.44 -31.86 -1.27
N SER A 246 -4.17 -31.26 -0.34
CA SER A 246 -4.74 -31.98 0.80
C SER A 246 -6.21 -32.28 0.51
N PRO A 247 -6.67 -33.53 0.71
CA PRO A 247 -8.03 -33.95 0.42
C PRO A 247 -8.99 -33.35 1.45
N MET A 248 -10.03 -32.64 1.00
CA MET A 248 -11.18 -32.36 1.85
C MET A 248 -11.95 -33.65 2.07
N SER A 249 -11.97 -34.10 3.32
CA SER A 249 -12.91 -35.10 3.82
C SER A 249 -14.33 -34.56 3.74
N ILE A 250 -15.21 -35.35 3.12
CA ILE A 250 -16.65 -35.12 3.06
C ILE A 250 -17.25 -35.66 4.37
N PRO A 251 -17.89 -34.86 5.23
CA PRO A 251 -18.85 -35.42 6.17
C PRO A 251 -20.15 -35.72 5.41
N THR A 252 -20.36 -37.00 5.10
CA THR A 252 -21.66 -37.55 4.68
C THR A 252 -22.67 -37.35 5.82
N ASN A 253 -23.53 -36.34 5.70
CA ASN A 253 -24.82 -36.34 6.39
C ASN A 253 -25.85 -36.98 5.46
N THR A 254 -25.99 -38.29 5.62
CA THR A 254 -27.09 -39.08 5.07
C THR A 254 -28.37 -38.69 5.80
N MET A 255 -29.20 -37.83 5.22
CA MET A 255 -30.59 -37.66 5.66
C MET A 255 -31.43 -38.73 4.98
N HIS A 256 -31.81 -39.74 5.77
CA HIS A 256 -32.72 -40.82 5.39
C HIS A 256 -34.15 -40.28 5.43
N TYR A 257 -34.79 -40.11 4.27
CA TYR A 257 -36.25 -40.01 4.21
C TYR A 257 -36.81 -41.43 4.18
N GLY A 258 -37.25 -41.89 5.34
CA GLY A 258 -38.11 -43.06 5.47
C GLY A 258 -39.52 -42.72 5.00
N SER A 259 -40.17 -43.72 4.41
CA SER A 259 -41.51 -43.71 3.84
C SER A 259 -42.60 -43.71 4.91
#